data_AF-A0A3P8WTT8-F1
#
_entry.id   AF-A0A3P8WTT8-F1
#
_cell.length_a   1.000
_cell.length_b   1.000
_cell.length_c   1.000
_cell.angle_alpha   90.00
_cell.angle_beta   90.00
_cell.angle_gamma   90.00
#
_symmetry.space_group_name_H-M   'P 1'
#
loop_
_entity.id
_entity.type
_entity.pdbx_description
1 polymer ?
#
loop_
_entity_poly.entity_id
_entity_poly.type
_entity_poly.pdbx_seq_one_letter_code
_entity_poly.pdbx_strand_id
1 'polypeptide(L)'
;MFESQELDCVFMETHMNLQRKQHMVLECIPLPKELGDMAPIYFKKAILECDEEWAMNKKIVDLSSKDVRRAVPRGLPYFAVDFGLQGGFAHVIENEQKFPYYFGKVSVW
;
A
#
# COMPACT_ATOMS: atom_id res chain seq x y z
N MET A 1 -17.59 4.17 11.65
CA MET A 1 -17.55 5.65 11.59
C MET A 1 -17.68 6.14 10.16
N PHE A 2 -16.77 5.82 9.25
CA PHE A 2 -16.84 6.31 7.87
C PHE A 2 -17.96 5.68 7.05
N GLU A 3 -18.26 4.40 7.26
CA GLU A 3 -19.40 3.73 6.63
C GLU A 3 -20.74 4.45 6.91
N SER A 4 -20.98 4.90 8.15
CA SER A 4 -22.18 5.66 8.52
C SER A 4 -22.23 7.07 7.93
N GLN A 5 -21.11 7.54 7.37
CA GLN A 5 -21.00 8.80 6.62
C GLN A 5 -21.04 8.56 5.10
N GLU A 6 -21.35 7.32 4.68
CA GLU A 6 -21.33 6.90 3.27
C GLU A 6 -19.96 7.03 2.60
N LEU A 7 -18.89 6.92 3.39
CA LEU A 7 -17.51 6.91 2.93
C LEU A 7 -16.92 5.50 3.05
N ASP A 8 -15.94 5.22 2.20
CA ASP A 8 -15.04 4.07 2.33
C ASP A 8 -13.65 4.54 2.84
N CYS A 9 -12.74 3.61 3.09
CA CYS A 9 -11.42 3.90 3.66
C CYS A 9 -10.32 3.12 2.97
N VAL A 10 -9.22 3.82 2.70
CA VAL A 10 -7.94 3.22 2.35
C VAL A 10 -7.02 3.35 3.55
N PHE A 11 -6.45 2.24 4.00
CA PHE A 11 -5.40 2.22 5.02
C PHE A 11 -4.08 1.93 4.35
N MET A 12 -3.01 2.67 4.68
CA MET A 12 -1.72 2.44 4.06
C MET A 12 -0.56 2.71 5.01
N GLU A 13 0.53 1.98 4.81
CA GLU A 13 1.80 2.23 5.46
C GLU A 13 2.96 2.08 4.47
N THR A 14 3.95 2.96 4.60
CA THR A 14 5.19 2.91 3.83
C THR A 14 6.34 2.71 4.80
N HIS A 15 6.94 1.53 4.78
CA HIS A 15 8.11 1.21 5.57
C HIS A 15 9.37 1.28 4.71
N MET A 16 10.14 2.34 4.90
CA MET A 16 11.38 2.61 4.16
C MET A 16 12.46 3.11 5.11
N ASN A 17 13.70 3.09 4.63
CA ASN A 17 14.87 3.67 5.27
C ASN A 17 15.08 3.15 6.70
N LEU A 18 15.18 1.82 6.80
CA LEU A 18 15.30 1.05 8.05
C LEU A 18 16.38 1.61 9.01
N GLN A 19 17.43 2.23 8.46
CA GLN A 19 18.52 2.83 9.25
C GLN A 19 18.07 4.05 10.07
N ARG A 20 17.04 4.79 9.61
CA ARG A 20 16.52 5.97 10.29
C ARG A 20 15.61 5.66 11.48
N LYS A 21 15.20 4.40 11.66
CA LYS A 21 14.37 3.92 12.79
C LYS A 21 13.14 4.80 13.04
N GLN A 22 12.44 5.17 11.97
CA GLN A 22 11.24 5.99 12.07
C GLN A 22 10.10 5.21 12.73
N HIS A 23 9.20 5.92 13.40
CA HIS A 23 7.98 5.33 13.93
C HIS A 23 7.09 4.85 12.78
N MET A 24 6.42 3.71 13.01
CA MET A 24 5.37 3.23 12.12
C MET A 24 4.20 4.20 12.15
N VAL A 25 3.70 4.56 10.98
CA VAL A 25 2.50 5.37 10.80
C VAL A 25 1.59 4.62 9.85
N LEU A 26 0.39 4.26 10.34
CA LEU A 26 -0.68 3.73 9.51
C LEU A 26 -1.62 4.87 9.17
N GLU A 27 -1.66 5.27 7.90
CA GLU A 27 -2.49 6.35 7.42
C GLU A 27 -3.89 5.82 7.09
N CYS A 28 -4.93 6.58 7.42
CA CYS A 28 -6.32 6.29 7.08
C CYS A 28 -6.84 7.43 6.21
N ILE A 29 -7.18 7.13 4.97
CA ILE A 29 -7.76 8.09 4.03
C ILE A 29 -9.22 7.72 3.78
N PRO A 30 -10.18 8.51 4.29
CA PRO A 30 -11.57 8.34 3.94
C PRO A 30 -11.84 8.94 2.54
N LEU A 31 -12.66 8.27 1.75
CA LEU A 31 -12.98 8.66 0.38
C LEU A 31 -14.43 8.29 0.03
N PRO A 32 -15.05 8.95 -0.96
CA PRO A 32 -16.36 8.53 -1.48
C PRO A 32 -16.35 7.06 -1.89
N LYS A 33 -17.46 6.35 -1.64
CA LYS A 33 -17.59 4.91 -1.95
C LYS A 33 -17.22 4.58 -3.40
N GLU A 34 -17.66 5.40 -4.35
CA GLU A 34 -17.35 5.21 -5.78
C GLU A 34 -15.84 5.19 -6.06
N LEU A 35 -15.05 6.01 -5.35
CA LEU A 35 -13.60 5.99 -5.44
C LEU A 35 -13.00 4.81 -4.65
N GLY A 36 -13.61 4.44 -3.53
CA GLY A 36 -13.25 3.25 -2.75
C GLY A 36 -13.34 1.96 -3.58
N ASP A 37 -14.45 1.78 -4.28
CA ASP A 37 -14.69 0.63 -5.16
C ASP A 37 -13.63 0.51 -6.29
N MET A 38 -13.11 1.65 -6.75
CA MET A 38 -12.11 1.72 -7.81
C MET A 38 -10.66 1.69 -7.28
N ALA A 39 -10.44 1.98 -5.99
CA ALA A 39 -9.11 2.07 -5.40
C ALA A 39 -8.26 0.81 -5.61
N PRO A 40 -8.77 -0.43 -5.45
CA PRO A 40 -8.00 -1.63 -5.73
C PRO A 40 -7.43 -1.67 -7.16
N ILE A 41 -8.18 -1.20 -8.15
CA ILE A 41 -7.74 -1.19 -9.56
C ILE A 41 -6.61 -0.17 -9.75
N TYR A 42 -6.76 1.03 -9.20
CA TYR A 42 -5.74 2.09 -9.30
C TYR A 42 -4.43 1.68 -8.63
N PHE A 43 -4.50 1.19 -7.39
CA PHE A 43 -3.30 0.75 -6.67
C PHE A 43 -2.64 -0.46 -7.33
N LYS A 44 -3.43 -1.43 -7.80
CA LYS A 44 -2.90 -2.58 -8.54
C LYS A 44 -2.12 -2.13 -9.79
N LYS A 45 -2.67 -1.19 -10.56
CA LYS A 45 -1.99 -0.64 -11.74
C LYS A 45 -0.73 0.12 -11.35
N ALA A 46 -0.83 1.04 -10.39
CA ALA A 46 0.29 1.86 -9.94
C ALA A 46 1.46 1.00 -9.43
N ILE A 47 1.20 -0.05 -8.65
CA ILE A 47 2.23 -0.96 -8.13
C ILE A 47 2.91 -1.76 -9.25
N LEU A 48 2.16 -2.19 -10.28
CA LEU A 48 2.76 -2.90 -11.41
C LEU A 48 3.68 -2.00 -12.24
N GLU A 49 3.38 -0.71 -12.29
CA GLU A 49 4.09 0.31 -13.09
C GLU A 49 5.21 1.04 -12.32
N CYS A 50 5.23 1.00 -10.99
CA CYS A 50 6.14 1.84 -10.19
C CYS A 50 7.59 1.36 -10.12
N ASP A 51 7.81 0.05 -10.21
CA ASP A 51 9.14 -0.55 -10.04
C ASP A 51 9.72 -1.03 -11.37
N GLU A 52 11.03 -1.29 -11.39
CA GLU A 52 11.77 -1.75 -12.58
C GLU A 52 11.10 -2.98 -13.23
N GLU A 53 11.18 -3.08 -14.56
CA GLU A 53 10.57 -4.19 -15.31
C GLU A 53 11.10 -5.56 -14.86
N TRP A 54 12.33 -5.59 -14.33
CA TRP A 54 13.05 -6.79 -13.92
C TRP A 54 13.25 -6.88 -12.40
N ALA A 55 12.18 -6.66 -11.63
CA ALA A 55 12.19 -6.86 -10.17
C ALA A 55 12.40 -8.34 -9.80
N MET A 56 13.13 -8.60 -8.71
CA MET A 56 13.37 -9.98 -8.23
C MET A 56 12.16 -10.55 -7.47
N ASN A 57 11.48 -9.69 -6.71
CA ASN A 57 10.29 -10.02 -5.95
C ASN A 57 9.04 -9.83 -6.79
N LYS A 58 7.97 -10.55 -6.42
CA LYS A 58 6.65 -10.31 -7.02
C LYS A 58 6.23 -8.86 -6.72
N LYS A 59 5.96 -8.07 -7.76
CA LYS A 59 5.53 -6.67 -7.61
C LYS A 59 4.31 -6.53 -6.72
N ILE A 60 3.34 -7.45 -6.81
CA ILE A 60 2.15 -7.46 -5.95
C ILE A 60 2.12 -8.72 -5.11
N VAL A 61 1.91 -8.54 -3.82
CA VAL A 61 1.55 -9.57 -2.85
C VAL A 61 0.13 -9.32 -2.38
N ASP A 62 -0.73 -10.31 -2.55
CA ASP A 62 -2.12 -10.25 -2.08
C ASP A 62 -2.20 -10.44 -0.55
N LEU A 63 -2.90 -9.52 0.13
CA LEU A 63 -3.14 -9.49 1.57
C LEU A 63 -4.56 -9.92 1.96
N SER A 64 -5.42 -10.28 1.00
CA SER A 64 -6.82 -10.71 1.24
C SER A 64 -6.99 -11.80 2.31
N SER A 65 -5.96 -12.64 2.50
CA SER A 65 -5.95 -13.77 3.43
C SER A 65 -4.89 -13.68 4.52
N LYS A 66 -4.05 -12.63 4.53
CA LYS A 66 -2.91 -12.51 5.44
C LYS A 66 -2.44 -11.07 5.62
N ASP A 67 -2.04 -10.75 6.84
CA ASP A 67 -1.36 -9.50 7.21
C ASP A 67 0.01 -9.37 6.53
N VAL A 68 0.42 -8.12 6.26
CA VAL A 68 1.73 -7.75 5.70
C VAL A 68 2.89 -8.36 6.48
N ARG A 69 2.79 -8.49 7.80
CA ARG A 69 3.85 -9.11 8.63
C ARG A 69 4.11 -10.58 8.31
N ARG A 70 3.13 -11.27 7.74
CA ARG A 70 3.26 -12.66 7.27
C ARG A 70 3.56 -12.74 5.77
N ALA A 71 3.22 -11.68 5.03
CA ALA A 71 3.36 -11.63 3.58
C ALA A 71 4.74 -11.14 3.13
N VAL A 72 5.35 -10.23 3.89
CA VAL A 72 6.65 -9.62 3.60
C VAL A 72 7.71 -10.10 4.60
N PRO A 73 8.89 -10.58 4.15
CA PRO A 73 9.99 -10.94 5.04
C PRO A 73 10.46 -9.77 5.91
N ARG A 74 10.86 -10.06 7.14
CA ARG A 74 11.39 -9.05 8.06
C ARG A 74 12.67 -8.42 7.51
N GLY A 75 12.82 -7.12 7.69
CA GLY A 75 14.02 -6.37 7.32
C GLY A 75 14.05 -5.88 5.87
N LEU A 76 12.96 -6.06 5.12
CA LEU A 76 12.81 -5.48 3.78
C LEU A 76 11.91 -4.22 3.84
N PRO A 77 12.25 -3.16 3.10
CA PRO A 77 11.35 -2.05 2.83
C PRO A 77 10.10 -2.51 2.09
N TYR A 78 8.94 -1.93 2.40
CA TYR A 78 7.68 -2.27 1.75
C TYR A 78 6.67 -1.13 1.78
N PHE A 79 5.74 -1.19 0.84
CA PHE A 79 4.50 -0.44 0.85
C PHE A 79 3.33 -1.42 1.03
N ALA A 80 2.37 -1.08 1.88
CA ALA A 80 1.15 -1.86 2.06
C ALA A 80 -0.08 -0.95 2.03
N VAL A 81 -1.15 -1.45 1.44
CA VAL A 81 -2.44 -0.77 1.34
C VAL A 81 -3.57 -1.77 1.54
N ASP A 82 -4.57 -1.42 2.35
CA ASP A 82 -5.80 -2.19 2.57
C ASP A 82 -7.03 -1.34 2.19
N PHE A 83 -8.03 -2.01 1.61
CA PHE A 83 -9.28 -1.40 1.18
C PHE A 83 -10.40 -1.79 2.15
N GLY A 84 -10.78 -0.85 3.01
CA GLY A 84 -11.71 -1.10 4.11
C GLY A 84 -11.27 -2.27 4.98
N LEU A 85 -12.11 -3.29 5.07
CA LEU A 85 -11.85 -4.53 5.84
C LEU A 85 -11.55 -5.74 4.94
N GLN A 86 -11.45 -5.55 3.62
CA GLN A 86 -11.40 -6.63 2.64
C GLN A 86 -9.96 -7.09 2.34
N GLY A 87 -8.98 -6.46 3.00
CA GLY A 87 -7.55 -6.60 2.71
C GLY A 87 -7.13 -5.79 1.50
N GLY A 88 -5.86 -5.89 1.12
CA GLY A 88 -5.36 -5.24 -0.09
C GLY A 88 -4.05 -5.82 -0.60
N PHE A 89 -3.06 -4.95 -0.82
CA PHE A 89 -1.82 -5.29 -1.50
C PHE A 89 -0.60 -4.89 -0.68
N ALA A 90 0.46 -5.68 -0.78
CA ALA A 90 1.81 -5.28 -0.41
C ALA A 90 2.74 -5.30 -1.61
N HIS A 91 3.75 -4.44 -1.56
CA HIS A 91 4.83 -4.36 -2.51
C HIS A 91 6.16 -4.27 -1.75
N VAL A 92 7.09 -5.18 -2.03
CA VAL A 92 8.47 -5.08 -1.52
C VAL A 92 9.19 -4.03 -2.34
N ILE A 93 9.74 -3.01 -1.68
CA ILE A 93 10.43 -1.90 -2.36
C ILE A 93 11.89 -2.29 -2.54
N GLU A 94 12.31 -2.56 -3.78
CA GLU A 94 13.71 -2.94 -4.08
C GLU A 94 14.63 -1.72 -4.23
N ASN A 95 14.12 -0.63 -4.81
CA ASN A 95 14.87 0.61 -5.03
C ASN A 95 14.22 1.81 -4.35
N GLU A 96 14.57 2.05 -3.09
CA GLU A 96 14.05 3.15 -2.27
C GLU A 96 14.32 4.56 -2.83
N GLN A 97 15.29 4.73 -3.74
CA GLN A 97 15.56 6.04 -4.36
C GLN A 97 14.55 6.38 -5.46
N LYS A 98 14.00 5.36 -6.13
CA LYS A 98 13.00 5.51 -7.20
C LYS A 98 11.57 5.46 -6.67
N PHE A 99 11.38 4.85 -5.50
CA PHE A 99 10.07 4.74 -4.88
C PHE A 99 9.76 5.97 -4.01
N PRO A 100 8.75 6.79 -4.36
CA PRO A 100 8.44 7.98 -3.59
C PRO A 100 7.83 7.61 -2.23
N TYR A 101 8.28 8.26 -1.15
CA TYR A 101 7.73 8.04 0.19
C TYR A 101 6.21 8.31 0.29
N TYR A 102 5.70 9.16 -0.61
CA TYR A 102 4.30 9.55 -0.71
C TYR A 102 3.51 8.74 -1.75
N PHE A 103 4.03 7.62 -2.24
CA PHE A 103 3.44 6.81 -3.31
C PHE A 103 1.92 6.64 -3.17
N GLY A 104 1.46 6.14 -2.02
CA GLY A 104 0.03 5.90 -1.81
C GLY A 104 -0.84 7.16 -1.75
N LYS A 105 -0.26 8.33 -1.45
CA LYS A 105 -1.01 9.60 -1.50
C LYS A 105 -1.29 10.00 -2.94
N VAL A 106 -0.29 9.91 -3.81
CA VAL A 106 -0.46 10.27 -5.24
C VAL A 106 -1.47 9.35 -5.93
N SER A 107 -1.54 8.08 -5.54
CA SER A 107 -2.52 7.14 -6.12
C SER A 107 -3.98 7.41 -5.73
N VAL A 108 -4.24 8.28 -4.75
CA VAL A 108 -5.60 8.66 -4.32
C VAL A 108 -6.06 9.98 -4.95
N TRP A 109 -5.16 10.77 -5.54
CA TRP A 109 -5.45 12.08 -6.15
C TRP A 109 -5.44 12.06 -7.68
#